data_AF-A0A7C6J1A2-F1
#
_entry.id   AF-A0A7C6J1A2-F1
#
_cell.length_a   1.000
_cell.length_b   1.000
_cell.length_c   1.000
_cell.angle_alpha   90.00
_cell.angle_beta   90.00
_cell.angle_gamma   90.00
#
_symmetry.space_group_name_H-M   'P 1'
#
loop_
_entity.id
_entity.type
_entity.pdbx_description
1 polymer ?
#
loop_
_entity_poly.entity_id
_entity_poly.type
_entity_poly.pdbx_seq_one_letter_code
_entity_poly.pdbx_strand_id
1 'polypeptide(L)'
;MRIISISFAILLANCYNNCVRTYKKEVIIIKTININTSIHDLVKSYPEIKDIMKNLGFDNIVNPVMLNTVGRIMTIKKGSEMKNISLDKIKEAFLENNFILEDN
;
A
#
# COMPACT_ATOMS: atom_id res chain seq x y z
N MET A 1 -57.78 8.09 -8.74
CA MET A 1 -56.58 8.71 -9.34
C MET A 1 -55.49 8.67 -8.27
N ARG A 2 -54.50 7.79 -8.42
CA ARG A 2 -53.51 7.44 -7.37
C ARG A 2 -52.57 8.63 -7.13
N ILE A 3 -52.75 9.35 -6.02
CA ILE A 3 -51.77 10.29 -5.51
C ILE A 3 -50.65 9.45 -4.89
N ILE A 4 -49.59 9.22 -5.66
CA ILE A 4 -48.34 8.72 -5.11
C ILE A 4 -47.87 9.82 -4.14
N SER A 5 -47.97 9.57 -2.84
CA SER A 5 -47.54 10.52 -1.81
C SER A 5 -46.10 10.93 -2.10
N ILE A 6 -45.82 12.23 -2.14
CA ILE A 6 -44.49 12.81 -2.34
C ILE A 6 -43.44 12.14 -1.42
N SER A 7 -43.88 11.62 -0.27
CA SER A 7 -43.08 10.81 0.67
C SER A 7 -42.49 9.53 0.04
N PHE A 8 -43.21 8.84 -0.85
CA PHE A 8 -42.72 7.61 -1.52
C PHE A 8 -41.65 7.92 -2.56
N ALA A 9 -41.79 9.03 -3.30
CA ALA A 9 -40.79 9.48 -4.26
C ALA A 9 -39.49 9.91 -3.57
N ILE A 10 -39.58 10.60 -2.42
CA ILE A 10 -38.43 10.96 -1.60
C ILE A 10 -37.74 9.73 -1.03
N LEU A 11 -38.50 8.70 -0.63
CA LEU A 11 -37.94 7.44 -0.12
C LEU A 11 -37.11 6.72 -1.20
N LEU A 12 -37.62 6.65 -2.43
CA LEU A 12 -36.89 6.08 -3.57
C LEU A 12 -35.66 6.91 -3.94
N ALA A 13 -35.76 8.24 -3.93
CA ALA A 13 -34.63 9.13 -4.19
C ALA A 13 -33.54 9.00 -3.10
N ASN A 14 -33.92 8.91 -1.83
CA ASN A 14 -32.99 8.68 -0.72
C ASN A 14 -32.34 7.29 -0.79
N CYS A 15 -33.09 6.26 -1.19
CA CYS A 15 -32.55 4.91 -1.41
C CYS A 15 -31.52 4.90 -2.55
N TYR A 16 -31.81 5.59 -3.66
CA TYR A 16 -30.88 5.77 -4.78
C TYR A 16 -29.62 6.54 -4.35
N ASN A 17 -29.80 7.67 -3.66
CA ASN A 17 -28.68 8.50 -3.20
C ASN A 17 -27.78 7.78 -2.18
N ASN A 18 -28.35 6.96 -1.28
CA ASN A 18 -27.56 6.13 -0.36
C ASN A 18 -26.80 5.01 -1.10
N CYS A 19 -27.43 4.36 -2.10
CA CYS A 19 -26.79 3.31 -2.91
C CYS A 19 -25.62 3.84 -3.76
N VAL A 20 -25.79 4.99 -4.41
CA VAL A 20 -24.71 5.61 -5.20
C VAL A 20 -23.56 6.08 -4.29
N ARG A 21 -23.87 6.52 -3.07
CA ARG A 21 -22.85 6.93 -2.08
C ARG A 21 -22.01 5.75 -1.58
N THR A 22 -22.57 4.54 -1.53
CA THR A 22 -21.82 3.33 -1.14
C THR A 22 -20.83 2.84 -2.20
N TYR A 23 -21.10 3.03 -3.50
CA TYR A 23 -20.22 2.54 -4.58
C TYR A 23 -18.99 3.40 -4.88
N LYS A 24 -18.87 4.59 -4.29
CA LYS A 24 -17.76 5.52 -4.53
C LYS A 24 -16.68 5.46 -3.44
N LYS A 25 -16.86 4.60 -2.43
CA LYS A 25 -15.98 4.50 -1.27
C LYS A 25 -14.95 3.39 -1.52
N GLU A 26 -13.71 3.79 -1.75
CA GLU A 26 -12.47 2.99 -1.81
C GLU A 26 -12.15 2.22 -3.12
N VAL A 27 -11.65 2.96 -4.11
CA VAL A 27 -10.72 2.39 -5.09
C VAL A 27 -9.34 2.29 -4.42
N ILE A 28 -8.91 1.08 -4.09
CA ILE A 28 -7.57 0.81 -3.56
C ILE A 28 -6.59 0.82 -4.74
N ILE A 29 -5.67 1.79 -4.78
CA ILE A 29 -4.64 1.88 -5.82
C ILE A 29 -3.44 1.04 -5.38
N ILE A 30 -3.20 -0.05 -6.09
CA ILE A 30 -2.06 -0.95 -5.87
C ILE A 30 -0.88 -0.49 -6.73
N LYS A 31 0.32 -0.45 -6.14
CA LYS A 31 1.56 -0.02 -6.80
C LYS A 31 2.48 -1.22 -6.99
N THR A 32 3.04 -1.38 -8.18
CA THR A 32 4.07 -2.40 -8.44
C THR A 32 5.46 -1.81 -8.30
N ILE A 33 6.35 -2.48 -7.57
CA ILE A 33 7.75 -2.07 -7.39
C ILE A 33 8.69 -3.28 -7.56
N ASN A 34 9.91 -3.03 -8.04
CA ASN A 34 10.91 -4.07 -8.27
C ASN A 34 11.73 -4.32 -6.98
N ILE A 35 11.88 -5.58 -6.58
CA ILE A 35 12.63 -5.98 -5.37
C ILE A 35 14.14 -5.74 -5.46
N ASN A 36 14.66 -5.53 -6.67
CA ASN A 36 16.05 -5.21 -6.96
C ASN A 36 16.32 -3.69 -6.99
N THR A 37 15.28 -2.85 -6.88
CA THR A 37 15.46 -1.41 -6.69
C THR A 37 16.07 -1.12 -5.32
N SER A 38 16.92 -0.09 -5.24
CA SER A 38 17.54 0.30 -3.97
C SER A 38 16.48 0.77 -2.96
N ILE A 39 16.67 0.44 -1.68
CA ILE A 39 15.76 0.88 -0.62
C ILE A 39 15.73 2.41 -0.53
N HIS A 40 16.86 3.07 -0.79
CA HIS A 40 16.94 4.53 -0.90
C HIS A 40 15.94 5.09 -1.93
N ASP A 41 15.94 4.56 -3.15
CA ASP A 41 15.09 5.08 -4.23
C ASP A 41 13.61 4.73 -4.04
N LEU A 42 13.34 3.54 -3.50
CA LEU A 42 11.99 3.13 -3.10
C LEU A 42 11.42 4.08 -2.05
N VAL A 43 12.17 4.37 -0.98
CA VAL A 43 11.75 5.29 0.08
C VAL A 43 11.64 6.73 -0.40
N LYS A 44 12.50 7.15 -1.32
CA LYS A 44 12.42 8.48 -1.96
C LYS A 44 11.13 8.64 -2.76
N SER A 45 10.68 7.57 -3.42
CA SER A 45 9.46 7.57 -4.24
C SER A 45 8.21 7.36 -3.39
N TYR A 46 8.33 6.54 -2.34
CA TYR A 46 7.26 6.09 -1.47
C TYR A 46 7.74 6.11 -0.01
N PRO A 47 7.65 7.26 0.68
CA PRO A 47 8.10 7.39 2.07
C PRO A 47 7.47 6.38 3.04
N GLU A 48 6.25 5.92 2.75
CA GLU A 48 5.52 4.89 3.49
C GLU A 48 6.27 3.55 3.60
N ILE A 49 7.18 3.26 2.66
CA ILE A 49 8.01 2.05 2.69
C ILE A 49 8.91 2.01 3.93
N LYS A 50 9.27 3.16 4.52
CA LYS A 50 10.05 3.19 5.77
C LYS A 50 9.37 2.42 6.89
N ASP A 51 8.06 2.60 7.05
CA ASP A 51 7.33 1.98 8.16
C ASP A 51 7.17 0.48 7.92
N ILE A 52 6.91 0.06 6.67
CA ILE A 52 6.87 -1.35 6.28
C ILE A 52 8.22 -2.03 6.60
N MET A 53 9.32 -1.42 6.18
CA MET A 53 10.67 -1.95 6.41
C MET A 53 11.01 -2.02 7.90
N LYS A 54 10.62 -1.02 8.68
CA LYS A 54 10.79 -1.01 10.13
C LYS A 54 10.00 -2.15 10.79
N ASN A 55 8.74 -2.33 10.42
CA ASN A 55 7.88 -3.40 10.95
C ASN A 55 8.40 -4.81 10.60
N LEU A 56 9.11 -4.93 9.47
CA LEU A 56 9.80 -6.15 9.06
C LEU A 56 11.15 -6.39 9.79
N GLY A 57 11.58 -5.49 10.69
CA GLY A 57 12.83 -5.63 11.46
C GLY A 57 14.08 -5.07 10.76
N PHE A 58 13.89 -4.17 9.80
CA PHE A 58 14.95 -3.43 9.13
C PHE A 58 15.16 -2.03 9.75
N ASP A 59 15.03 -1.88 11.08
CA ASP A 59 15.11 -0.59 11.79
C ASP A 59 16.37 0.24 11.43
N ASN A 60 17.51 -0.44 11.25
CA ASN A 60 18.76 0.23 10.95
C ASN A 60 18.79 0.83 9.52
N ILE A 61 18.15 0.20 8.53
CA ILE A 61 18.24 0.65 7.14
C ILE A 61 17.40 1.91 6.88
N VAL A 62 16.36 2.11 7.69
CA VAL A 62 15.45 3.26 7.55
C VAL A 62 15.96 4.51 8.26
N ASN A 63 17.06 4.41 9.03
CA ASN A 63 17.69 5.57 9.62
C ASN A 63 18.30 6.46 8.51
N PRO A 64 18.30 7.81 8.64
CA PRO A 64 18.71 8.69 7.55
C PRO A 64 20.14 8.50 7.06
N VAL A 65 21.09 8.18 7.95
CA VAL A 65 22.50 8.02 7.61
C VAL A 65 22.72 6.75 6.78
N MET A 66 22.15 5.62 7.24
CA MET A 66 22.23 4.32 6.58
C MET A 66 21.45 4.34 5.28
N LEU A 67 20.24 4.92 5.25
CA LEU A 67 19.43 5.04 4.05
C LEU A 67 20.18 5.77 2.92
N ASN A 68 20.89 6.86 3.26
CA ASN A 68 21.66 7.65 2.30
C ASN A 68 23.02 7.04 1.92
N THR A 69 23.46 5.98 2.60
CA THR A 69 24.73 5.29 2.33
C THR A 69 24.46 3.85 1.89
N VAL A 70 24.33 2.92 2.84
CA VAL A 70 24.06 1.50 2.60
C VAL A 70 22.73 1.28 1.84
N GLY A 71 21.71 2.09 2.12
CA GLY A 71 20.41 2.01 1.46
C GLY A 71 20.45 2.22 -0.06
N ARG A 72 21.52 2.82 -0.60
CA ARG A 72 21.72 3.00 -2.05
C ARG A 72 22.12 1.72 -2.78
N ILE A 73 22.76 0.79 -2.08
CA ILE A 73 23.24 -0.49 -2.65
C ILE A 73 22.44 -1.70 -2.15
N MET A 74 21.68 -1.50 -1.07
CA MET A 74 20.80 -2.49 -0.46
C MET A 74 19.46 -2.52 -1.20
N THR A 75 18.98 -3.73 -1.47
CA THR A 75 17.67 -3.99 -2.08
C THR A 75 16.83 -4.81 -1.12
N ILE A 76 15.52 -4.92 -1.39
CA ILE A 76 14.63 -5.77 -0.58
C ILE A 76 15.10 -7.24 -0.66
N LYS A 77 15.49 -7.70 -1.85
CA LYS A 77 16.01 -9.06 -2.08
C LYS A 77 17.25 -9.36 -1.23
N LYS A 78 18.26 -8.49 -1.28
CA LYS A 78 19.48 -8.63 -0.45
C LYS A 78 19.17 -8.54 1.04
N GLY A 79 18.26 -7.64 1.43
CA GLY A 79 17.83 -7.50 2.82
C GLY A 79 17.18 -8.78 3.36
N SER A 80 16.33 -9.43 2.55
CA SER A 80 15.69 -10.71 2.86
C SER A 80 16.72 -11.79 3.19
N GLU A 81 17.73 -11.94 2.32
CA GLU A 81 18.83 -12.90 2.49
C GLU A 81 19.65 -12.61 3.76
N MET A 82 20.03 -11.34 3.97
CA MET A 82 20.86 -10.93 5.10
C MET A 82 20.17 -11.06 6.46
N LYS A 83 18.87 -10.77 6.54
CA LYS A 83 18.09 -10.87 7.78
C LYS A 83 17.49 -12.27 7.99
N ASN A 84 17.66 -13.17 7.02
CA ASN A 84 17.04 -14.49 6.99
C ASN A 84 15.51 -14.43 7.18
N ILE A 85 14.88 -13.47 6.52
CA ILE A 85 13.43 -13.29 6.47
C ILE A 85 12.98 -13.80 5.10
N SER A 86 11.94 -14.64 5.03
CA SER A 86 11.45 -15.16 3.76
C SER A 86 10.90 -14.03 2.87
N LEU A 87 11.17 -14.11 1.56
CA LEU A 87 10.64 -13.15 0.59
C LEU A 87 9.10 -13.13 0.60
N ASP A 88 8.45 -14.26 0.87
CA ASP A 88 6.99 -14.35 0.92
C ASP A 88 6.40 -13.51 2.07
N LYS A 89 7.04 -13.54 3.26
CA LYS A 89 6.63 -12.69 4.38
C LYS A 89 6.78 -11.21 4.06
N ILE A 90 7.84 -10.86 3.32
CA ILE A 90 8.05 -9.47 2.89
C ILE A 90 6.98 -9.08 1.85
N LYS A 91 6.68 -9.95 0.87
CA LYS A 91 5.62 -9.73 -0.11
C LYS A 91 4.26 -9.51 0.55
N GLU A 92 3.91 -10.31 1.56
CA GLU A 92 2.67 -10.16 2.32
C GLU A 92 2.60 -8.79 3.01
N ALA A 93 3.64 -8.39 3.74
CA ALA A 93 3.67 -7.09 4.41
C ALA A 93 3.59 -5.91 3.43
N PHE A 94 4.22 -6.00 2.25
CA PHE A 94 4.09 -4.98 1.22
C PHE A 94 2.68 -4.96 0.61
N LEU A 95 2.06 -6.13 0.40
CA LEU A 95 0.71 -6.26 -0.14
C LEU A 95 -0.34 -5.65 0.79
N GLU A 96 -0.23 -5.87 2.10
CA GLU A 96 -1.06 -5.21 3.12
C GLU A 96 -0.99 -3.68 3.06
N ASN A 97 0.09 -3.14 2.48
CA ASN A 97 0.33 -1.72 2.28
C ASN A 97 0.13 -1.29 0.82
N ASN A 98 -0.58 -2.09 0.02
CA ASN A 98 -0.93 -1.82 -1.38
C ASN A 98 0.27 -1.80 -2.33
N PHE A 99 1.31 -2.58 -2.05
CA PHE A 99 2.46 -2.78 -2.92
C PHE A 99 2.59 -4.23 -3.39
N ILE A 100 2.77 -4.43 -4.69
CA ILE A 100 3.17 -5.70 -5.28
C ILE A 100 4.67 -5.66 -5.56
N LEU A 101 5.36 -6.71 -5.11
CA LEU A 101 6.81 -6.87 -5.29
C LEU A 101 7.09 -7.82 -6.46
N GLU A 102 7.79 -7.33 -7.49
CA GLU A 102 8.20 -8.11 -8.65
C GLU A 102 9.73 -8.26 -8.74
N ASP A 103 10.18 -9.39 -9.27
CA ASP A 103 11.58 -9.68 -9.59
C ASP A 103 11.73 -9.66 -11.11
N ASN A 104 11.86 -8.45 -11.67
CA ASN A 104 12.11 -8.20 -13.09
C ASN A 104 13.60 -7.93 -13.34
#